data_AF-A0A0G2HPE4-F1
#
_entry.id   AF-A0A0G2HPE4-F1
#
_cell.length_a   1.000
_cell.length_b   1.000
_cell.length_c   1.000
_cell.angle_alpha   90.00
_cell.angle_beta   90.00
_cell.angle_gamma   90.00
#
_symmetry.space_group_name_H-M   'P 1'
#
loop_
_entity.id
_entity.type
_entity.pdbx_description
1 polymer ?
#
loop_
_entity_poly.entity_id
_entity_poly.type
_entity_poly.pdbx_seq_one_letter_code
_entity_poly.pdbx_strand_id
1 'polypeptide(L)'
;MAHKPARVYEVAFWDPPRNGKGIARTGTWASCPSFIDARYPFTTLLHQGLIERVFIADLEKNNSQVQRPWTIKGFSVDEKTHPEYPVEVELEHVDGTMRESVRAKYLFGGEGARSFVREQLKIGITHKDPIAHVWGVMDGVVKTDFPDIKCTIHSEHGSIMVIPREANMVRLYIQIASSTDPDWNPRKTATATEVQESAKKILQPYSIEWENVEWYSVYPIGQGISDRYTLDHRVFLGGDACHTHSPKAGQGMNTAFLDAQNLAWKIHAVEGGFADRAILNTYEPERKEVAETLLSFDNRYAKLFSARPPPASTVEAASETANSNSFEESEFVKTFKESCEFTSGYGVAYGPNALNWSTEHPVQSPLVHPKGTKLRTGRLLINADVTRVVDANVVHLEQEIPLNGSFRIFVFAGKPSVTTRALEDFASNLGRRGSFYTAYQRPDIQSVSHHEQDNPHSLFFSICTVFAGARSSIEISRDVPELLGRYRDHVYADDRWDRRVPEAKAAAHAKMGLDEEKGGVVVVRPDGYVGIVVSLVEGSGTVDALNQYFGTFCTKPLGAAVSQL
;
A
#
# COMPACT_ATOMS: atom_id res chain seq x y z
N MET A 1 -2.19 -11.13 -18.40
CA MET A 1 -3.17 -10.37 -17.60
C MET A 1 -4.52 -10.48 -18.27
N ALA A 2 -5.56 -10.84 -17.52
CA ALA A 2 -6.94 -10.74 -17.99
C ALA A 2 -7.26 -9.28 -18.37
N HIS A 3 -8.14 -9.06 -19.35
CA HIS A 3 -8.64 -7.74 -19.76
C HIS A 3 -7.66 -6.75 -20.41
N LYS A 4 -6.39 -7.11 -20.64
CA LYS A 4 -5.39 -6.30 -21.38
C LYS A 4 -5.35 -4.81 -20.91
N PRO A 5 -5.00 -4.54 -19.63
CA PRO A 5 -4.97 -3.18 -19.11
C PRO A 5 -3.93 -2.32 -19.85
N ALA A 6 -4.13 -1.00 -19.83
CA ALA A 6 -3.13 -0.08 -20.35
C ALA A 6 -1.92 -0.04 -19.40
N ARG A 7 -0.72 -0.18 -19.96
CA ARG A 7 0.55 -0.12 -19.23
C ARG A 7 1.28 1.15 -19.62
N VAL A 8 1.58 1.97 -18.64
CA VAL A 8 2.19 3.28 -18.82
C VAL A 8 3.60 3.25 -18.26
N TYR A 9 4.58 3.31 -19.16
CA TYR A 9 5.99 3.36 -18.83
C TYR A 9 6.50 4.80 -18.77
N GLU A 10 5.84 5.72 -19.46
CA GLU A 10 6.27 7.10 -19.63
C GLU A 10 5.06 8.05 -19.72
N VAL A 11 5.24 9.28 -19.27
CA VAL A 11 4.30 10.39 -19.38
C VAL A 11 4.96 11.50 -20.18
N ALA A 12 4.30 11.98 -21.23
CA ALA A 12 4.75 13.15 -21.98
C ALA A 12 4.17 14.45 -21.40
N PHE A 13 4.92 15.54 -21.52
CA PHE A 13 4.49 16.88 -21.15
C PHE A 13 4.47 17.78 -22.38
N TRP A 14 3.38 18.53 -22.52
CA TRP A 14 3.12 19.45 -23.63
C TRP A 14 2.74 20.80 -23.08
N ASP A 15 3.44 21.84 -23.51
CA ASP A 15 3.22 23.22 -23.07
C ASP A 15 3.29 24.17 -24.28
N PRO A 16 2.87 25.44 -24.13
CA PRO A 16 3.06 26.43 -25.17
C PRO A 16 4.56 26.61 -25.48
N PRO A 17 4.96 26.62 -26.77
CA PRO A 17 6.34 26.89 -27.14
C PRO A 17 6.72 28.33 -26.75
N ARG A 18 7.98 28.55 -26.36
CA ARG A 18 8.47 29.89 -25.99
C ARG A 18 8.20 30.95 -27.07
N ASN A 19 8.33 30.55 -28.33
CA ASN A 19 8.05 31.37 -29.51
C ASN A 19 7.18 30.55 -30.47
N GLY A 20 5.87 30.75 -30.48
CA GLY A 20 4.94 30.05 -31.37
C GLY A 20 3.50 30.09 -30.87
N LYS A 21 2.60 29.39 -31.58
CA LYS A 21 1.21 29.17 -31.17
C LYS A 21 0.96 27.67 -31.00
N GLY A 22 -0.02 27.31 -30.18
CA GLY A 22 -0.40 25.92 -29.90
C GLY A 22 0.47 25.28 -28.83
N ILE A 23 0.65 23.96 -28.92
CA ILE A 23 1.39 23.14 -27.95
C ILE A 23 2.56 22.41 -28.59
N ALA A 24 3.64 22.20 -27.82
CA ALA A 24 4.78 21.40 -28.24
C ALA A 24 5.25 20.48 -27.09
N ARG A 25 5.76 19.30 -27.41
CA ARG A 25 6.32 18.38 -26.42
C ARG A 25 7.53 19.02 -25.75
N THR A 26 7.47 19.25 -24.45
CA THR A 26 8.55 19.88 -23.67
C THR A 26 9.46 18.86 -23.00
N GLY A 27 8.97 17.64 -22.81
CA GLY A 27 9.73 16.52 -22.27
C GLY A 27 8.88 15.28 -22.06
N THR A 28 9.53 14.23 -21.60
CA THR A 28 8.90 12.97 -21.20
C THR A 28 9.56 12.46 -19.91
N TRP A 29 8.82 11.66 -19.15
CA TRP A 29 9.33 11.06 -17.90
C TRP A 29 8.81 9.66 -17.68
N ALA A 30 9.69 8.77 -17.22
CA ALA A 30 9.32 7.46 -16.72
C ALA A 30 8.21 7.54 -15.64
N SER A 31 7.15 6.75 -15.82
CA SER A 31 6.02 6.64 -14.89
C SER A 31 6.44 6.03 -13.55
N CYS A 32 7.41 5.11 -13.60
CA CYS A 32 8.08 4.55 -12.43
C CYS A 32 9.60 4.67 -12.66
N PRO A 33 10.24 5.73 -12.12
CA PRO A 33 11.66 5.94 -12.31
C PRO A 33 12.53 4.78 -11.80
N SER A 34 13.70 4.64 -12.42
CA SER A 34 14.65 3.54 -12.17
C SER A 34 15.19 3.49 -10.73
N PHE A 35 15.07 4.58 -9.96
CA PHE A 35 15.45 4.64 -8.55
C PHE A 35 14.41 4.02 -7.61
N ILE A 36 13.14 3.91 -8.01
CA ILE A 36 12.09 3.21 -7.22
C ILE A 36 12.22 1.72 -7.46
N ASP A 37 12.38 0.94 -6.40
CA ASP A 37 12.54 -0.51 -6.51
C ASP A 37 11.18 -1.21 -6.62
N ALA A 38 10.44 -0.84 -7.66
CA ALA A 38 9.16 -1.45 -7.99
C ALA A 38 9.37 -2.69 -8.85
N ARG A 39 8.69 -3.77 -8.48
CA ARG A 39 8.67 -5.01 -9.28
C ARG A 39 8.17 -4.79 -10.71
N TYR A 40 7.14 -3.97 -10.85
CA TYR A 40 6.58 -3.61 -12.15
C TYR A 40 6.94 -2.15 -12.46
N PRO A 41 7.82 -1.88 -13.45
CA PRO A 41 8.31 -0.54 -13.74
C PRO A 41 7.32 0.27 -14.60
N PHE A 42 6.02 0.12 -14.34
CA PHE A 42 4.95 0.80 -15.08
C PHE A 42 3.71 0.97 -14.20
N THR A 43 2.94 2.01 -14.48
CA THR A 43 1.61 2.19 -13.91
C THR A 43 0.58 1.44 -14.76
N THR A 44 -0.33 0.73 -14.11
CA THR A 44 -1.40 0.00 -14.78
C THR A 44 -2.71 0.77 -14.64
N LEU A 45 -3.43 0.94 -15.75
CA LEU A 45 -4.72 1.62 -15.79
C LEU A 45 -5.79 0.66 -16.31
N LEU A 46 -6.87 0.52 -15.55
CA LEU A 46 -7.95 -0.41 -15.82
C LEU A 46 -9.28 0.16 -15.31
N HIS A 47 -10.39 -0.23 -15.96
CA HIS A 47 -11.73 0.07 -15.48
C HIS A 47 -11.94 -0.38 -14.01
N GLN A 48 -12.41 0.52 -13.16
CA GLN A 48 -12.69 0.25 -11.75
C GLN A 48 -13.62 -0.96 -11.56
N GLY A 49 -14.73 -1.03 -12.30
CA GLY A 49 -15.64 -2.17 -12.27
C GLY A 49 -15.03 -3.54 -12.62
N LEU A 50 -13.88 -3.60 -13.32
CA LEU A 50 -13.16 -4.87 -13.53
C LEU A 50 -12.36 -5.27 -12.28
N ILE A 51 -11.83 -4.30 -11.55
CA ILE A 51 -11.16 -4.52 -10.26
C ILE A 51 -12.19 -4.95 -9.22
N GLU A 52 -13.34 -4.26 -9.14
CA GLU A 52 -14.43 -4.62 -8.23
C GLU A 52 -14.95 -6.05 -8.46
N ARG A 53 -15.04 -6.50 -9.72
CA ARG A 53 -15.44 -7.88 -10.04
C ARG A 53 -14.49 -8.92 -9.45
N VAL A 54 -13.20 -8.63 -9.36
CA VAL A 54 -12.24 -9.54 -8.72
C VAL A 54 -12.54 -9.65 -7.24
N PHE A 55 -12.77 -8.52 -6.54
CA PHE A 55 -13.12 -8.54 -5.12
C PHE A 55 -14.48 -9.20 -4.86
N ILE A 56 -15.50 -8.94 -5.69
CA ILE A 56 -16.82 -9.56 -5.53
C ILE A 56 -16.73 -11.08 -5.74
N ALA A 57 -16.01 -11.53 -6.77
CA ALA A 57 -15.82 -12.97 -7.00
C ALA A 57 -15.05 -13.65 -5.86
N ASP A 58 -14.07 -12.95 -5.27
CA ASP A 58 -13.33 -13.45 -4.11
C ASP A 58 -14.22 -13.50 -2.84
N LEU A 59 -15.05 -12.49 -2.60
CA LEU A 59 -16.06 -12.53 -1.53
C LEU A 59 -17.00 -13.73 -1.71
N GLU A 60 -17.54 -13.95 -2.91
CA GLU A 60 -18.44 -15.06 -3.22
C GLU A 60 -17.76 -16.42 -2.99
N LYS A 61 -16.50 -16.56 -3.43
CA LYS A 61 -15.68 -17.77 -3.19
C LYS A 61 -15.47 -18.03 -1.69
N ASN A 62 -15.45 -16.99 -0.87
CA ASN A 62 -15.33 -17.04 0.58
C ASN A 62 -16.69 -16.95 1.31
N ASN A 63 -17.79 -17.33 0.64
CA ASN A 63 -19.15 -17.36 1.18
C ASN A 63 -19.65 -16.01 1.75
N SER A 64 -19.13 -14.90 1.24
CA SER A 64 -19.54 -13.54 1.57
C SER A 64 -20.20 -12.89 0.36
N GLN A 65 -21.21 -12.05 0.56
CA GLN A 65 -21.95 -11.41 -0.53
C GLN A 65 -22.18 -9.93 -0.24
N VAL A 66 -22.15 -9.12 -1.29
CA VAL A 66 -22.52 -7.70 -1.21
C VAL A 66 -24.04 -7.60 -1.23
N GLN A 67 -24.63 -7.17 -0.11
CA GLN A 67 -26.06 -6.90 -0.01
C GLN A 67 -26.41 -5.54 -0.62
N ARG A 68 -27.33 -5.52 -1.58
CA ARG A 68 -27.81 -4.31 -2.28
C ARG A 68 -29.21 -4.55 -2.87
N PRO A 69 -30.03 -3.50 -3.05
CA PRO A 69 -29.79 -2.10 -2.70
C PRO A 69 -30.27 -1.75 -1.27
N TRP A 70 -29.35 -1.43 -0.37
CA TRP A 70 -29.62 -0.99 1.01
C TRP A 70 -28.93 0.33 1.33
N THR A 71 -29.48 1.09 2.27
CA THR A 71 -28.89 2.34 2.78
C THR A 71 -29.00 2.42 4.30
N ILE A 72 -28.05 3.09 4.95
CA ILE A 72 -28.06 3.32 6.39
C ILE A 72 -28.95 4.53 6.70
N LYS A 73 -29.86 4.39 7.67
CA LYS A 73 -30.73 5.49 8.17
C LYS A 73 -30.33 6.02 9.53
N GLY A 74 -29.56 5.24 10.28
CA GLY A 74 -29.05 5.60 11.58
C GLY A 74 -28.13 4.52 12.11
N PHE A 75 -27.26 4.89 13.04
CA PHE A 75 -26.58 3.93 13.91
C PHE A 75 -26.43 4.49 15.33
N SER A 76 -26.21 3.61 16.29
CA SER A 76 -25.85 3.98 17.66
C SER A 76 -24.83 3.00 18.23
N VAL A 77 -24.09 3.44 19.25
CA VAL A 77 -23.08 2.62 19.93
C VAL A 77 -23.41 2.56 21.42
N ASP A 78 -23.62 1.36 21.94
CA ASP A 78 -23.89 1.10 23.36
C ASP A 78 -23.06 -0.10 23.87
N GLU A 79 -21.82 0.19 24.29
CA GLU A 79 -20.95 -0.81 24.93
C GLU A 79 -21.41 -1.22 26.34
N LYS A 80 -22.28 -0.44 27.00
CA LYS A 80 -22.70 -0.73 28.37
C LYS A 80 -23.78 -1.80 28.41
N THR A 81 -24.79 -1.67 27.56
CA THR A 81 -25.91 -2.61 27.51
C THR A 81 -25.61 -3.79 26.59
N HIS A 82 -24.81 -3.58 25.54
CA HIS A 82 -24.51 -4.59 24.52
C HIS A 82 -23.00 -4.74 24.28
N PRO A 83 -22.23 -5.24 25.27
CA PRO A 83 -20.77 -5.25 25.20
C PRO A 83 -20.20 -6.10 24.06
N GLU A 84 -20.91 -7.14 23.63
CA GLU A 84 -20.46 -8.03 22.54
C GLU A 84 -20.71 -7.44 21.15
N TYR A 85 -21.91 -6.88 20.91
CA TYR A 85 -22.31 -6.24 19.64
C TYR A 85 -22.86 -4.83 19.91
N PRO A 86 -21.98 -3.87 20.23
CA PRO A 86 -22.39 -2.56 20.71
C PRO A 86 -22.94 -1.64 19.63
N VAL A 87 -22.62 -1.88 18.36
CA VAL A 87 -23.06 -1.03 17.26
C VAL A 87 -24.39 -1.55 16.73
N GLU A 88 -25.45 -0.74 16.83
CA GLU A 88 -26.72 -1.01 16.18
C GLU A 88 -26.86 -0.13 14.94
N VAL A 89 -27.17 -0.72 13.79
CA VAL A 89 -27.28 -0.04 12.50
C VAL A 89 -28.68 -0.27 11.93
N GLU A 90 -29.38 0.82 11.62
CA GLU A 90 -30.69 0.82 10.98
C GLU A 90 -30.51 0.87 9.47
N LEU A 91 -31.01 -0.15 8.77
CA LEU A 91 -30.94 -0.30 7.33
C LEU A 91 -32.33 -0.17 6.72
N GLU A 92 -32.40 0.45 5.54
CA GLU A 92 -33.61 0.53 4.73
C GLU A 92 -33.28 0.10 3.29
N HIS A 93 -34.12 -0.74 2.71
CA HIS A 93 -34.03 -1.07 1.29
C HIS A 93 -34.37 0.18 0.47
N VAL A 94 -33.65 0.44 -0.62
CA VAL A 94 -33.68 1.76 -1.30
C VAL A 94 -35.07 2.15 -1.85
N ASP A 95 -35.96 1.19 -2.11
CA ASP A 95 -37.35 1.45 -2.52
C ASP A 95 -38.32 1.71 -1.34
N GLY A 96 -37.83 1.67 -0.10
CA GLY A 96 -38.60 1.89 1.13
C GLY A 96 -39.46 0.70 1.57
N THR A 97 -39.37 -0.46 0.90
CA THR A 97 -40.25 -1.62 1.17
C THR A 97 -39.86 -2.40 2.42
N MET A 98 -38.58 -2.34 2.82
CA MET A 98 -38.05 -3.12 3.93
C MET A 98 -37.12 -2.27 4.81
N ARG A 99 -37.18 -2.56 6.12
CA ARG A 99 -36.27 -2.03 7.13
C ARG A 99 -35.79 -3.15 8.01
N GLU A 100 -34.54 -3.09 8.42
CA GLU A 100 -33.96 -4.02 9.39
C GLU A 100 -32.98 -3.30 10.32
N SER A 101 -32.75 -3.88 11.49
CA SER A 101 -31.71 -3.44 12.42
C SER A 101 -30.69 -4.56 12.58
N VAL A 102 -29.41 -4.20 12.45
CA VAL A 102 -28.29 -5.14 12.57
C VAL A 102 -27.42 -4.70 13.75
N ARG A 103 -27.09 -5.64 14.62
CA ARG A 103 -26.08 -5.44 15.66
C ARG A 103 -24.73 -6.01 15.23
N ALA A 104 -23.70 -5.19 15.34
CA ALA A 104 -22.34 -5.49 14.90
C ALA A 104 -21.32 -5.12 15.98
N LYS A 105 -20.13 -5.74 15.89
CA LYS A 105 -18.99 -5.39 16.75
C LYS A 105 -18.33 -4.08 16.32
N TYR A 106 -18.33 -3.82 15.01
CA TYR A 106 -17.73 -2.67 14.37
C TYR A 106 -18.58 -2.22 13.18
N LEU A 107 -18.46 -0.95 12.82
CA LEU A 107 -18.99 -0.37 11.59
C LEU A 107 -17.86 0.34 10.84
N PHE A 108 -17.68 0.02 9.56
CA PHE A 108 -16.72 0.71 8.69
C PHE A 108 -17.48 1.50 7.61
N GLY A 109 -17.42 2.82 7.69
CA GLY A 109 -18.03 3.76 6.75
C GLY A 109 -17.14 4.01 5.54
N GLY A 110 -17.36 3.26 4.46
CA GLY A 110 -16.75 3.44 3.14
C GLY A 110 -17.68 4.09 2.10
N GLU A 111 -18.66 4.90 2.54
CA GLU A 111 -19.78 5.41 1.72
C GLU A 111 -19.40 6.54 0.74
N GLY A 112 -18.15 6.99 0.78
CA GLY A 112 -17.62 8.05 -0.06
C GLY A 112 -17.80 9.47 0.48
N ALA A 113 -17.58 10.47 -0.38
CA ALA A 113 -17.44 11.87 0.01
C ALA A 113 -18.64 12.44 0.81
N ARG A 114 -19.85 11.94 0.57
CA ARG A 114 -21.08 12.31 1.28
C ARG A 114 -21.48 11.29 2.35
N SER A 115 -20.49 10.79 3.11
CA SER A 115 -20.73 9.76 4.11
C SER A 115 -21.72 10.21 5.18
N PHE A 116 -22.81 9.45 5.29
CA PHE A 116 -23.82 9.59 6.33
C PHE A 116 -23.22 9.29 7.70
N VAL A 117 -22.38 8.24 7.79
CA VAL A 117 -21.73 7.85 9.05
C VAL A 117 -20.86 8.99 9.60
N ARG A 118 -20.05 9.64 8.74
CA ARG A 118 -19.23 10.79 9.16
C ARG A 118 -20.08 11.96 9.66
N GLU A 119 -21.14 12.30 8.94
CA GLU A 119 -22.04 13.40 9.30
C GLU A 119 -22.75 13.13 10.64
N GLN A 120 -23.22 11.90 10.87
CA GLN A 120 -23.84 11.52 12.12
C GLN A 120 -22.87 11.55 13.31
N LEU A 121 -21.60 11.17 13.10
CA LEU A 121 -20.53 11.34 14.11
C LEU A 121 -20.15 12.81 14.33
N LYS A 122 -20.65 13.74 13.50
CA LYS A 122 -20.31 15.17 13.52
C LYS A 122 -18.82 15.42 13.34
N ILE A 123 -18.15 14.56 12.57
CA ILE A 123 -16.73 14.76 12.25
C ILE A 123 -16.63 15.71 11.07
N GLY A 124 -15.89 16.80 11.25
CA GLY A 124 -15.65 17.80 10.22
C GLY A 124 -14.73 17.31 9.10
N ILE A 125 -14.70 18.10 8.02
CA ILE A 125 -13.68 18.02 6.98
C ILE A 125 -12.93 19.35 6.96
N THR A 126 -11.62 19.28 7.14
CA THR A 126 -10.71 20.37 6.90
C THR A 126 -10.36 20.43 5.41
N HIS A 127 -10.80 21.48 4.75
CA HIS A 127 -10.43 21.79 3.36
C HIS A 127 -9.18 22.66 3.34
N LYS A 128 -8.15 22.25 2.58
CA LYS A 128 -6.88 23.00 2.52
C LYS A 128 -6.93 24.17 1.54
N ASP A 129 -7.57 24.00 0.38
CA ASP A 129 -7.59 25.01 -0.67
C ASP A 129 -8.98 25.16 -1.28
N PRO A 130 -9.38 26.38 -1.70
CA PRO A 130 -10.61 26.58 -2.45
C PRO A 130 -10.53 25.81 -3.78
N ILE A 131 -11.68 25.33 -4.26
CA ILE A 131 -11.79 24.72 -5.59
C ILE A 131 -11.28 25.75 -6.61
N ALA A 132 -10.21 25.41 -7.33
CA ALA A 132 -9.57 26.33 -8.29
C ALA A 132 -9.98 26.06 -9.75
N HIS A 133 -10.45 24.85 -10.05
CA HIS A 133 -10.77 24.41 -11.41
C HIS A 133 -11.94 23.43 -11.43
N VAL A 134 -12.72 23.48 -12.53
CA VAL A 134 -13.75 22.49 -12.86
C VAL A 134 -13.27 21.65 -14.03
N TRP A 135 -13.39 20.33 -13.90
CA TRP A 135 -12.92 19.37 -14.91
C TRP A 135 -14.08 18.56 -15.47
N GLY A 136 -14.13 18.45 -16.79
CA GLY A 136 -14.91 17.45 -17.50
C GLY A 136 -14.06 16.20 -17.68
N VAL A 137 -14.62 15.03 -17.40
CA VAL A 137 -13.94 13.75 -17.61
C VAL A 137 -14.74 12.96 -18.62
N MET A 138 -14.05 12.48 -19.65
CA MET A 138 -14.67 11.70 -20.73
C MET A 138 -13.88 10.43 -21.00
N ASP A 139 -14.59 9.31 -21.03
CA ASP A 139 -14.10 8.02 -21.46
C ASP A 139 -14.69 7.72 -22.85
N GLY A 140 -13.82 7.42 -23.81
CA GLY A 140 -14.28 7.06 -25.16
C GLY A 140 -13.13 6.73 -26.11
N VAL A 141 -13.49 6.23 -27.28
CA VAL A 141 -12.57 6.01 -28.40
C VAL A 141 -12.51 7.28 -29.23
N VAL A 142 -11.29 7.76 -29.49
CA VAL A 142 -11.05 9.02 -30.19
C VAL A 142 -10.25 8.80 -31.47
N LYS A 143 -10.57 9.59 -32.50
CA LYS A 143 -9.76 9.77 -33.70
C LYS A 143 -9.00 11.07 -33.57
N THR A 144 -7.67 11.00 -33.55
CA THR A 144 -6.79 12.16 -33.35
C THR A 144 -5.49 11.99 -34.13
N ASP A 145 -4.89 13.10 -34.55
CA ASP A 145 -3.53 13.17 -35.06
C ASP A 145 -2.50 13.56 -33.98
N PHE A 146 -2.95 13.72 -32.72
CA PHE A 146 -2.09 13.98 -31.59
C PHE A 146 -1.19 12.76 -31.29
N PRO A 147 0.14 12.94 -31.17
CA PRO A 147 1.06 11.81 -31.22
C PRO A 147 1.22 11.03 -29.91
N ASP A 148 0.74 11.53 -28.76
CA ASP A 148 0.96 10.91 -27.44
C ASP A 148 -0.34 10.48 -26.73
N ILE A 149 -0.37 9.28 -26.14
CA ILE A 149 -1.58 8.70 -25.52
C ILE A 149 -1.57 8.73 -23.98
N LYS A 150 -0.41 8.94 -23.34
CA LYS A 150 -0.29 9.32 -21.92
C LYS A 150 0.47 10.62 -21.82
N CYS A 151 -0.23 11.69 -21.49
CA CYS A 151 0.41 12.99 -21.36
C CYS A 151 -0.37 13.94 -20.46
N THR A 152 0.31 15.03 -20.09
CA THR A 152 -0.33 16.24 -19.57
C THR A 152 -0.07 17.37 -20.55
N ILE A 153 -1.11 18.13 -20.85
CA ILE A 153 -1.13 19.18 -21.85
C ILE A 153 -1.56 20.48 -21.16
N HIS A 154 -0.76 21.53 -21.32
CA HIS A 154 -1.12 22.90 -20.98
C HIS A 154 -1.16 23.73 -22.26
N SER A 155 -2.18 24.55 -22.40
CA SER A 155 -2.29 25.55 -23.46
C SER A 155 -2.89 26.85 -22.91
N GLU A 156 -2.92 27.88 -23.76
CA GLU A 156 -3.56 29.16 -23.45
C GLU A 156 -5.08 29.02 -23.20
N HIS A 157 -5.68 27.91 -23.63
CA HIS A 157 -7.12 27.64 -23.51
C HIS A 157 -7.47 26.72 -22.34
N GLY A 158 -6.47 26.24 -21.59
CA GLY A 158 -6.67 25.34 -20.45
C GLY A 158 -5.75 24.12 -20.51
N SER A 159 -6.10 23.08 -19.76
CA SER A 159 -5.28 21.87 -19.63
C SER A 159 -6.06 20.60 -19.88
N ILE A 160 -5.36 19.58 -20.40
CA ILE A 160 -5.86 18.22 -20.56
C ILE A 160 -4.89 17.23 -19.92
N MET A 161 -5.41 16.25 -19.19
CA MET A 161 -4.67 15.05 -18.83
C MET A 161 -5.24 13.86 -19.58
N VAL A 162 -4.39 13.21 -20.37
CA VAL A 162 -4.74 12.02 -21.16
C VAL A 162 -4.29 10.77 -20.40
N ILE A 163 -5.23 9.86 -20.18
CA ILE A 163 -5.05 8.60 -19.46
C ILE A 163 -5.47 7.46 -20.41
N PRO A 164 -4.53 6.64 -20.92
CA PRO A 164 -4.89 5.52 -21.78
C PRO A 164 -5.66 4.46 -20.99
N ARG A 165 -6.61 3.80 -21.63
CA ARG A 165 -7.45 2.75 -21.05
C ARG A 165 -7.40 1.50 -21.93
N GLU A 166 -7.94 0.42 -21.39
CA GLU A 166 -8.17 -0.82 -22.13
C GLU A 166 -9.05 -0.60 -23.38
N ALA A 167 -9.03 -1.56 -24.31
CA ALA A 167 -9.91 -1.57 -25.49
C ALA A 167 -9.85 -0.30 -26.38
N ASN A 168 -8.66 0.27 -26.58
CA ASN A 168 -8.40 1.50 -27.36
C ASN A 168 -9.09 2.77 -26.81
N MET A 169 -9.65 2.71 -25.60
CA MET A 169 -10.28 3.85 -24.97
C MET A 169 -9.24 4.80 -24.40
N VAL A 170 -9.58 6.08 -24.34
CA VAL A 170 -8.84 7.08 -23.56
C VAL A 170 -9.79 7.74 -22.56
N ARG A 171 -9.25 8.07 -21.39
CA ARG A 171 -9.87 8.97 -20.43
C ARG A 171 -9.21 10.33 -20.54
N LEU A 172 -10.00 11.36 -20.80
CA LEU A 172 -9.56 12.75 -20.90
C LEU A 172 -10.12 13.53 -19.73
N TYR A 173 -9.25 14.07 -18.88
CA TYR A 173 -9.61 15.13 -17.94
C TYR A 173 -9.37 16.46 -18.64
N ILE A 174 -10.42 17.23 -18.88
CA ILE A 174 -10.42 18.45 -19.67
C ILE A 174 -10.84 19.60 -18.77
N GLN A 175 -10.01 20.64 -18.67
CA GLN A 175 -10.34 21.83 -17.90
C GLN A 175 -11.48 22.59 -18.58
N ILE A 176 -12.55 22.87 -17.82
CA ILE A 176 -13.75 23.57 -18.32
C ILE A 176 -13.85 24.99 -17.77
N ALA A 177 -13.36 25.22 -16.55
CA ALA A 177 -13.33 26.54 -15.95
C ALA A 177 -12.19 26.67 -14.95
N SER A 178 -11.76 27.91 -14.75
CA SER A 178 -10.72 28.33 -13.82
C SER A 178 -11.25 29.41 -12.89
N SER A 179 -10.75 29.43 -11.65
CA SER A 179 -10.99 30.52 -10.68
C SER A 179 -10.57 31.90 -11.15
N THR A 180 -9.77 31.97 -12.21
CA THR A 180 -9.37 33.21 -12.89
C THR A 180 -10.37 33.70 -13.93
N ASP A 181 -11.40 32.92 -14.24
CA ASP A 181 -12.40 33.26 -15.25
C ASP A 181 -13.39 34.32 -14.71
N PRO A 182 -13.80 35.32 -15.51
CA PRO A 182 -14.72 36.37 -15.06
C PRO A 182 -16.08 35.84 -14.56
N ASP A 183 -16.53 34.70 -15.08
CA ASP A 183 -17.79 34.01 -14.75
C ASP A 183 -17.58 32.79 -13.84
N TRP A 184 -16.49 32.78 -13.05
CA TRP A 184 -16.12 31.64 -12.21
C TRP A 184 -17.27 31.15 -11.32
N ASN A 185 -17.57 29.85 -11.44
CA ASN A 185 -18.48 29.14 -10.56
C ASN A 185 -17.93 27.73 -10.28
N PRO A 186 -17.61 27.38 -9.02
CA PRO A 186 -17.11 26.05 -8.68
C PRO A 186 -18.15 24.93 -8.90
N ARG A 187 -19.41 25.27 -9.17
CA ARG A 187 -20.48 24.31 -9.52
C ARG A 187 -20.83 24.35 -11.01
N LYS A 188 -19.99 24.95 -11.86
CA LYS A 188 -20.22 24.98 -13.31
C LYS A 188 -20.31 23.55 -13.83
N THR A 189 -21.34 23.30 -14.63
CA THR A 189 -21.52 22.05 -15.37
C THR A 189 -21.29 22.31 -16.85
N ALA A 190 -21.06 21.25 -17.62
CA ALA A 190 -20.97 21.31 -19.06
C ALA A 190 -21.58 20.04 -19.67
N THR A 191 -22.20 20.20 -20.84
CA THR A 191 -22.63 19.10 -21.69
C THR A 191 -21.41 18.38 -22.29
N ALA A 192 -21.59 17.13 -22.72
CA ALA A 192 -20.51 16.38 -23.38
C ALA A 192 -19.94 17.15 -24.59
N THR A 193 -20.80 17.78 -25.40
CA THR A 193 -20.37 18.58 -26.55
C THR A 193 -19.52 19.78 -26.14
N GLU A 194 -19.89 20.52 -25.09
CA GLU A 194 -19.09 21.64 -24.60
C GLU A 194 -17.71 21.18 -24.11
N VAL A 195 -17.64 20.04 -23.43
CA VAL A 195 -16.38 19.44 -22.98
C VAL A 195 -15.49 19.04 -24.18
N GLN A 196 -16.09 18.45 -25.23
CA GLN A 196 -15.39 18.11 -26.47
C GLN A 196 -14.85 19.35 -27.18
N GLU A 197 -15.65 20.42 -27.28
CA GLU A 197 -15.22 21.69 -27.89
C GLU A 197 -14.08 22.35 -27.11
N SER A 198 -14.11 22.30 -25.76
CA SER A 198 -12.97 22.74 -24.94
C SER A 198 -11.72 21.92 -25.23
N ALA A 199 -11.83 20.61 -25.36
CA ALA A 199 -10.70 19.76 -25.68
C ALA A 199 -10.10 20.06 -27.08
N LYS A 200 -10.95 20.28 -28.09
CA LYS A 200 -10.53 20.68 -29.45
C LYS A 200 -9.75 22.00 -29.46
N LYS A 201 -10.15 22.96 -28.61
CA LYS A 201 -9.42 24.23 -28.44
C LYS A 201 -8.08 24.03 -27.76
N ILE A 202 -8.04 23.25 -26.67
CA ILE A 202 -6.80 23.03 -25.91
C ILE A 202 -5.75 22.27 -26.74
N LEU A 203 -6.17 21.33 -27.59
CA LEU A 203 -5.29 20.48 -28.39
C LEU A 203 -4.71 21.13 -29.66
N GLN A 204 -5.10 22.36 -30.00
CA GLN A 204 -4.58 23.02 -31.21
C GLN A 204 -3.05 23.01 -31.25
N PRO A 205 -2.42 22.65 -32.39
CA PRO A 205 -3.02 22.51 -33.73
C PRO A 205 -3.56 21.11 -34.08
N TYR A 206 -3.57 20.18 -33.13
CA TYR A 206 -3.98 18.79 -33.36
C TYR A 206 -5.51 18.65 -33.38
N SER A 207 -5.99 17.68 -34.16
CA SER A 207 -7.40 17.33 -34.27
C SER A 207 -7.79 16.24 -33.28
N ILE A 208 -9.00 16.28 -32.75
CA ILE A 208 -9.58 15.20 -31.95
C ILE A 208 -11.08 15.13 -32.20
N GLU A 209 -11.58 13.93 -32.47
CA GLU A 209 -13.01 13.62 -32.60
C GLU A 209 -13.33 12.34 -31.83
N TRP A 210 -14.53 12.22 -31.28
CA TRP A 210 -14.96 11.04 -30.53
C TRP A 210 -15.75 10.13 -31.46
N GLU A 211 -15.29 8.89 -31.64
CA GLU A 211 -16.09 7.85 -32.30
C GLU A 211 -17.23 7.41 -31.37
N ASN A 212 -16.96 7.35 -30.07
CA ASN A 212 -17.96 7.12 -29.03
C ASN A 212 -17.60 7.85 -27.73
N VAL A 213 -18.60 7.99 -26.87
CA VAL A 213 -18.45 8.42 -25.48
C VAL A 213 -19.13 7.36 -24.61
N GLU A 214 -18.34 6.56 -23.92
CA GLU A 214 -18.82 5.49 -23.03
C GLU A 214 -19.33 6.07 -21.71
N TRP A 215 -18.63 7.09 -21.20
CA TRP A 215 -18.97 7.73 -19.94
C TRP A 215 -18.46 9.17 -19.91
N TYR A 216 -19.21 10.07 -19.29
CA TYR A 216 -18.70 11.40 -18.97
C TYR A 216 -19.25 11.93 -17.65
N SER A 217 -18.51 12.85 -17.03
CA SER A 217 -18.95 13.59 -15.85
C SER A 217 -18.25 14.94 -15.76
N VAL A 218 -18.82 15.86 -14.99
CA VAL A 218 -18.20 17.15 -14.65
C VAL A 218 -18.21 17.26 -13.15
N TYR A 219 -17.05 17.49 -12.55
CA TYR A 219 -16.97 17.70 -11.11
C TYR A 219 -15.93 18.76 -10.74
N PRO A 220 -16.21 19.52 -9.67
CA PRO A 220 -15.20 20.35 -9.03
C PRO A 220 -14.18 19.50 -8.28
N ILE A 221 -12.91 19.85 -8.40
CA ILE A 221 -11.86 19.23 -7.60
C ILE A 221 -11.75 19.98 -6.27
N GLY A 222 -12.23 19.37 -5.20
CA GLY A 222 -12.01 19.82 -3.83
C GLY A 222 -11.11 18.85 -3.08
N GLN A 223 -10.17 19.39 -2.32
CA GLN A 223 -9.33 18.62 -1.42
C GLN A 223 -9.84 18.75 0.01
N GLY A 224 -9.91 17.62 0.73
CA GLY A 224 -10.42 17.59 2.08
C GLY A 224 -9.87 16.41 2.85
N ILE A 225 -9.68 16.60 4.15
CA ILE A 225 -9.39 15.53 5.09
C ILE A 225 -10.32 15.63 6.29
N SER A 226 -10.81 14.49 6.74
CA SER A 226 -11.64 14.41 7.93
C SER A 226 -10.78 14.60 9.17
N ASP A 227 -11.33 15.31 10.15
CA ASP A 227 -10.58 15.66 11.36
C ASP A 227 -10.23 14.43 12.20
N ARG A 228 -11.06 13.39 12.12
CA ARG A 228 -10.91 12.09 12.81
C ARG A 228 -11.40 10.95 11.90
N TYR A 229 -10.81 9.78 12.04
CA TYR A 229 -11.20 8.58 11.30
C TYR A 229 -12.00 7.62 12.19
N THR A 230 -11.90 7.78 13.52
CA THR A 230 -12.72 7.08 14.51
C THR A 230 -12.79 7.89 15.80
N LEU A 231 -13.86 7.73 16.57
CA LEU A 231 -14.02 8.38 17.89
C LEU A 231 -13.90 7.38 19.05
N ASP A 232 -14.36 6.14 18.84
CA ASP A 232 -14.57 5.14 19.88
C ASP A 232 -13.89 3.79 19.57
N HIS A 233 -13.22 3.68 18.42
CA HIS A 233 -12.63 2.44 17.90
C HIS A 233 -13.67 1.31 17.73
N ARG A 234 -14.94 1.67 17.49
CA ARG A 234 -16.05 0.80 17.05
C ARG A 234 -16.52 1.21 15.67
N VAL A 235 -16.65 2.51 15.45
CA VAL A 235 -17.02 3.09 14.16
C VAL A 235 -15.79 3.72 13.53
N PHE A 236 -15.44 3.24 12.33
CA PHE A 236 -14.29 3.67 11.57
C PHE A 236 -14.75 4.24 10.23
N LEU A 237 -14.03 5.20 9.70
CA LEU A 237 -14.23 5.79 8.39
C LEU A 237 -12.99 5.53 7.52
N GLY A 238 -13.17 5.32 6.22
CA GLY A 238 -12.04 5.16 5.29
C GLY A 238 -12.38 5.54 3.85
N GLY A 239 -11.34 5.70 3.02
CA GLY A 239 -11.48 6.17 1.64
C GLY A 239 -12.06 7.58 1.56
N ASP A 240 -12.89 7.83 0.55
CA ASP A 240 -13.48 9.15 0.28
C ASP A 240 -14.35 9.70 1.43
N ALA A 241 -14.77 8.86 2.38
CA ALA A 241 -15.41 9.32 3.61
C ALA A 241 -14.45 10.15 4.49
N CYS A 242 -13.16 9.84 4.44
CA CYS A 242 -12.08 10.44 5.22
C CYS A 242 -11.23 11.43 4.45
N HIS A 243 -11.00 11.23 3.17
CA HIS A 243 -10.09 12.07 2.40
C HIS A 243 -10.52 12.17 0.95
N THR A 244 -10.54 13.38 0.40
CA THR A 244 -10.82 13.61 -1.02
C THR A 244 -9.64 14.34 -1.63
N HIS A 245 -9.20 13.87 -2.78
CA HIS A 245 -8.00 14.36 -3.45
C HIS A 245 -8.27 14.72 -4.90
N SER A 246 -7.32 15.44 -5.49
CA SER A 246 -7.35 15.68 -6.92
C SER A 246 -7.11 14.38 -7.69
N PRO A 247 -7.92 14.05 -8.71
CA PRO A 247 -7.67 12.88 -9.56
C PRO A 247 -6.37 12.98 -10.37
N LYS A 248 -5.70 14.14 -10.41
CA LYS A 248 -4.41 14.33 -11.10
C LYS A 248 -3.37 13.27 -10.73
N ALA A 249 -3.30 12.88 -9.45
CA ALA A 249 -2.33 11.89 -8.97
C ALA A 249 -2.85 10.44 -9.03
N GLY A 250 -4.13 10.21 -9.37
CA GLY A 250 -4.74 8.88 -9.46
C GLY A 250 -4.78 8.09 -8.14
N GLN A 251 -4.72 8.76 -6.98
CA GLN A 251 -4.50 8.10 -5.69
C GLN A 251 -5.77 7.63 -4.98
N GLY A 252 -6.94 8.26 -5.19
CA GLY A 252 -8.14 8.06 -4.35
C GLY A 252 -8.48 6.59 -4.04
N MET A 253 -8.77 5.79 -5.08
CA MET A 253 -9.10 4.37 -4.90
C MET A 253 -7.95 3.54 -4.32
N ASN A 254 -6.69 3.85 -4.67
CA ASN A 254 -5.52 3.15 -4.15
C ASN A 254 -5.38 3.38 -2.64
N THR A 255 -5.49 4.63 -2.20
CA THR A 255 -5.44 4.98 -0.78
C THR A 255 -6.62 4.39 -0.01
N ALA A 256 -7.83 4.39 -0.59
CA ALA A 256 -9.01 3.81 0.02
C ALA A 256 -8.89 2.29 0.26
N PHE A 257 -8.33 1.54 -0.70
CA PHE A 257 -8.06 0.11 -0.49
C PHE A 257 -7.06 -0.13 0.64
N LEU A 258 -6.03 0.70 0.74
CA LEU A 258 -5.04 0.60 1.81
C LEU A 258 -5.63 0.95 3.18
N ASP A 259 -6.62 1.84 3.25
CA ASP A 259 -7.35 2.11 4.50
C ASP A 259 -8.12 0.86 4.96
N ALA A 260 -8.89 0.26 4.04
CA ALA A 260 -9.65 -0.96 4.35
C ALA A 260 -8.73 -2.12 4.73
N GLN A 261 -7.64 -2.33 4.00
CA GLN A 261 -6.66 -3.37 4.27
C GLN A 261 -5.99 -3.18 5.64
N ASN A 262 -5.58 -1.96 5.98
CA ASN A 262 -4.93 -1.64 7.25
C ASN A 262 -5.85 -1.92 8.45
N LEU A 263 -7.15 -1.64 8.33
CA LEU A 263 -8.11 -1.94 9.40
C LEU A 263 -8.49 -3.42 9.46
N ALA A 264 -8.69 -4.08 8.31
CA ALA A 264 -9.23 -5.43 8.22
C ALA A 264 -8.38 -6.45 9.00
N TRP A 265 -7.04 -6.42 8.83
CA TRP A 265 -6.18 -7.36 9.54
C TRP A 265 -6.12 -7.07 11.04
N LYS A 266 -6.25 -5.81 11.47
CA LYS A 266 -6.28 -5.44 12.89
C LYS A 266 -7.55 -5.95 13.55
N ILE A 267 -8.70 -5.81 12.88
CA ILE A 267 -9.95 -6.41 13.33
C ILE A 267 -9.82 -7.94 13.40
N HIS A 268 -9.23 -8.57 12.38
CA HIS A 268 -8.97 -10.02 12.40
C HIS A 268 -8.09 -10.43 13.60
N ALA A 269 -7.01 -9.69 13.88
CA ALA A 269 -6.13 -9.99 15.00
C ALA A 269 -6.81 -9.83 16.37
N VAL A 270 -7.67 -8.81 16.52
CA VAL A 270 -8.44 -8.59 17.76
C VAL A 270 -9.52 -9.65 17.95
N GLU A 271 -10.35 -9.87 16.93
CA GLU A 271 -11.49 -10.80 17.02
C GLU A 271 -11.05 -12.27 16.97
N GLY A 272 -9.88 -12.56 16.40
CA GLY A 272 -9.21 -13.85 16.51
C GLY A 272 -8.58 -14.11 17.89
N GLY A 273 -8.59 -13.12 18.79
CA GLY A 273 -8.00 -13.21 20.12
C GLY A 273 -6.46 -13.20 20.12
N PHE A 274 -5.84 -12.76 19.03
CA PHE A 274 -4.38 -12.72 18.88
C PHE A 274 -3.77 -11.46 19.48
N ALA A 275 -4.44 -10.32 19.32
CA ALA A 275 -3.95 -9.02 19.76
C ALA A 275 -4.98 -8.24 20.57
N ASP A 276 -4.50 -7.38 21.46
CA ASP A 276 -5.35 -6.51 22.26
C ASP A 276 -6.07 -5.49 21.38
N ARG A 277 -7.31 -5.13 21.75
CA ARG A 277 -8.11 -4.13 21.04
C ARG A 277 -7.39 -2.78 20.87
N ALA A 278 -6.42 -2.48 21.73
CA ALA A 278 -5.58 -1.29 21.66
C ALA A 278 -4.84 -1.12 20.31
N ILE A 279 -4.59 -2.19 19.54
CA ILE A 279 -3.97 -2.04 18.21
C ILE A 279 -4.85 -1.25 17.24
N LEU A 280 -6.17 -1.20 17.44
CA LEU A 280 -7.08 -0.41 16.60
C LEU A 280 -6.78 1.09 16.70
N ASN A 281 -6.17 1.54 17.81
CA ASN A 281 -5.74 2.93 17.97
C ASN A 281 -4.67 3.34 16.96
N THR A 282 -3.99 2.38 16.34
CA THR A 282 -2.97 2.65 15.32
C THR A 282 -3.59 2.96 13.95
N TYR A 283 -4.88 2.68 13.72
CA TYR A 283 -5.51 2.91 12.41
C TYR A 283 -5.48 4.38 11.99
N GLU A 284 -6.02 5.27 12.83
CA GLU A 284 -6.08 6.71 12.52
C GLU A 284 -4.69 7.34 12.32
N PRO A 285 -3.72 7.22 13.25
CA PRO A 285 -2.41 7.86 13.06
C PRO A 285 -1.66 7.30 11.84
N GLU A 286 -1.81 6.02 11.51
CA GLU A 286 -1.17 5.45 10.31
C GLU A 286 -1.80 5.95 9.01
N ARG A 287 -3.14 6.02 8.94
CA ARG A 287 -3.85 6.31 7.68
C ARG A 287 -4.06 7.79 7.45
N LYS A 288 -4.33 8.55 8.52
CA LYS A 288 -4.49 10.01 8.43
C LYS A 288 -3.19 10.70 8.02
N GLU A 289 -2.05 10.29 8.57
CA GLU A 289 -0.74 10.86 8.20
C GLU A 289 -0.44 10.68 6.70
N VAL A 290 -0.83 9.53 6.12
CA VAL A 290 -0.69 9.27 4.68
C VAL A 290 -1.57 10.20 3.86
N ALA A 291 -2.83 10.41 4.27
CA ALA A 291 -3.74 11.35 3.61
C ALA A 291 -3.27 12.81 3.74
N GLU A 292 -2.75 13.22 4.90
CA GLU A 292 -2.17 14.55 5.12
C GLU A 292 -0.93 14.77 4.26
N THR A 293 -0.08 13.75 4.15
CA THR A 293 1.09 13.74 3.27
C THR A 293 0.65 13.89 1.81
N LEU A 294 -0.34 13.12 1.35
CA LEU A 294 -0.90 13.24 0.00
C LEU A 294 -1.43 14.65 -0.29
N LEU A 295 -2.14 15.26 0.66
CA LEU A 295 -2.63 16.63 0.51
C LEU A 295 -1.50 17.66 0.45
N SER A 296 -0.52 17.55 1.35
CA SER A 296 0.65 18.44 1.33
C SER A 296 1.47 18.28 0.05
N PHE A 297 1.53 17.06 -0.45
CA PHE A 297 2.18 16.68 -1.68
C PHE A 297 1.48 17.31 -2.89
N ASP A 298 0.16 17.14 -3.05
CA ASP A 298 -0.60 17.72 -4.16
C ASP A 298 -0.34 19.24 -4.30
N ASN A 299 -0.20 19.95 -3.18
CA ASN A 299 0.08 21.39 -3.16
C ASN A 299 1.51 21.75 -3.61
N ARG A 300 2.52 20.96 -3.21
CA ARG A 300 3.91 21.10 -3.72
C ARG A 300 3.98 20.70 -5.19
N TYR A 301 3.27 19.64 -5.56
CA TYR A 301 3.25 19.05 -6.89
C TYR A 301 2.55 19.94 -7.91
N ALA A 302 1.46 20.61 -7.54
CA ALA A 302 0.81 21.61 -8.39
C ALA A 302 1.76 22.76 -8.76
N LYS A 303 2.61 23.21 -7.83
CA LYS A 303 3.65 24.23 -8.09
C LYS A 303 4.77 23.70 -8.98
N LEU A 304 5.15 22.43 -8.82
CA LEU A 304 6.14 21.76 -9.69
C LEU A 304 5.63 21.58 -11.13
N PHE A 305 4.34 21.30 -11.31
CA PHE A 305 3.69 21.17 -12.62
C PHE A 305 3.73 22.46 -13.44
N SER A 306 3.78 23.62 -12.77
CA SER A 306 3.95 24.92 -13.41
C SER A 306 5.42 25.26 -13.71
N ALA A 307 6.37 24.44 -13.26
CA ALA A 307 7.81 24.61 -13.48
C ALA A 307 8.35 23.55 -14.45
N ARG A 308 9.37 23.89 -15.23
CA ARG A 308 9.97 22.94 -16.18
C ARG A 308 10.68 21.82 -15.41
N PRO A 309 10.33 20.52 -15.61
CA PRO A 309 10.99 19.42 -14.92
C PRO A 309 12.49 19.32 -15.29
N PRO A 310 13.33 18.76 -14.41
CA PRO A 310 14.75 18.64 -14.67
C PRO A 310 14.99 17.51 -15.69
N PRO A 311 16.11 17.53 -16.45
CA PRO A 311 16.45 16.43 -17.34
C PRO A 311 16.59 15.12 -16.56
N ALA A 312 16.10 14.00 -17.11
CA ALA A 312 16.10 12.71 -16.42
C ALA A 312 17.50 12.27 -15.94
N SER A 313 18.52 12.54 -16.75
CA SER A 313 19.92 12.28 -16.43
C SER A 313 20.41 12.97 -15.14
N THR A 314 19.86 14.15 -14.80
CA THR A 314 20.26 14.88 -13.59
C THR A 314 19.69 14.26 -12.32
N VAL A 315 18.49 13.66 -12.38
CA VAL A 315 17.86 12.97 -11.25
C VAL A 315 18.49 11.60 -11.04
N GLU A 316 18.81 10.89 -12.12
CA GLU A 316 19.52 9.60 -12.08
C GLU A 316 20.93 9.77 -11.49
N ALA A 317 21.71 10.75 -11.97
CA ALA A 317 23.02 11.05 -11.41
C ALA A 317 22.97 11.40 -9.91
N ALA A 318 21.95 12.16 -9.49
CA ALA A 318 21.72 12.48 -8.06
C ALA A 318 21.24 11.27 -7.24
N SER A 319 20.73 10.21 -7.87
CA SER A 319 20.34 8.97 -7.18
C SER A 319 21.53 8.01 -6.98
N GLU A 320 22.50 8.02 -7.89
CA GLU A 320 23.73 7.23 -7.79
C GLU A 320 24.74 7.82 -6.80
N THR A 321 24.78 9.16 -6.67
CA THR A 321 25.72 9.89 -5.81
C THR A 321 25.29 10.02 -4.34
N ALA A 322 24.11 9.51 -3.93
CA ALA A 322 23.68 9.50 -2.54
C ALA A 322 24.61 8.69 -1.59
N ASN A 323 25.55 7.91 -2.14
CA ASN A 323 26.62 7.23 -1.40
C ASN A 323 27.93 8.04 -1.30
N SER A 324 27.98 9.27 -1.81
CA SER A 324 29.14 10.18 -1.72
C SER A 324 28.70 11.55 -1.21
N ASN A 325 29.36 12.06 -0.16
CA ASN A 325 29.07 13.31 0.55
C ASN A 325 29.27 14.61 -0.28
N SER A 326 28.95 14.64 -1.57
CA SER A 326 29.20 15.81 -2.40
C SER A 326 28.23 15.94 -3.57
N PHE A 327 26.98 16.29 -3.29
CA PHE A 327 26.16 17.22 -4.06
C PHE A 327 24.99 17.58 -3.15
N GLU A 328 24.82 18.87 -2.81
CA GLU A 328 23.57 19.34 -2.20
C GLU A 328 22.43 18.97 -3.16
N GLU A 329 21.68 17.92 -2.80
CA GLU A 329 20.51 17.51 -3.57
C GLU A 329 19.57 18.71 -3.63
N SER A 330 19.41 19.30 -4.82
CA SER A 330 18.55 20.49 -4.93
C SER A 330 17.17 20.14 -4.39
N GLU A 331 16.56 21.05 -3.62
CA GLU A 331 15.25 20.86 -2.98
C GLU A 331 14.18 20.35 -3.97
N PHE A 332 14.34 20.73 -5.24
CA PHE A 332 13.57 20.27 -6.36
C PHE A 332 13.72 18.78 -6.67
N VAL A 333 14.96 18.25 -6.75
CA VAL A 333 15.23 16.81 -6.97
C VAL A 333 14.66 15.97 -5.83
N LYS A 334 14.85 16.43 -4.58
CA LYS A 334 14.27 15.76 -3.41
C LYS A 334 12.75 15.71 -3.47
N THR A 335 12.09 16.85 -3.74
CA THR A 335 10.64 16.92 -3.90
C THR A 335 10.14 16.02 -5.03
N PHE A 336 10.88 15.94 -6.13
CA PHE A 336 10.54 15.10 -7.26
C PHE A 336 10.67 13.60 -6.93
N LYS A 337 11.72 13.18 -6.21
CA LYS A 337 11.85 11.78 -5.77
C LYS A 337 10.72 11.39 -4.80
N GLU A 338 10.45 12.24 -3.81
CA GLU A 338 9.32 12.08 -2.88
C GLU A 338 8.00 11.92 -3.65
N SER A 339 7.80 12.71 -4.71
CA SER A 339 6.65 12.61 -5.60
C SER A 339 6.50 11.23 -6.22
N CYS A 340 7.55 10.74 -6.87
CA CYS A 340 7.48 9.48 -7.61
C CYS A 340 7.27 8.29 -6.66
N GLU A 341 7.96 8.30 -5.50
CA GLU A 341 7.75 7.30 -4.44
C GLU A 341 6.28 7.32 -3.99
N PHE A 342 5.72 8.50 -3.73
CA PHE A 342 4.34 8.62 -3.29
C PHE A 342 3.35 8.12 -4.34
N THR A 343 3.45 8.60 -5.59
CA THR A 343 2.51 8.22 -6.66
C THR A 343 2.56 6.74 -7.03
N SER A 344 3.70 6.08 -6.80
CA SER A 344 3.85 4.64 -7.01
C SER A 344 3.34 3.79 -5.84
N GLY A 345 2.99 4.41 -4.70
CA GLY A 345 2.59 3.71 -3.47
C GLY A 345 3.75 3.23 -2.60
N TYR A 346 5.00 3.32 -3.07
CA TYR A 346 6.20 2.91 -2.32
C TYR A 346 6.69 3.97 -1.32
N GLY A 347 6.14 5.19 -1.39
CA GLY A 347 6.45 6.29 -0.48
C GLY A 347 5.71 6.25 0.86
N VAL A 348 4.71 5.36 1.00
CA VAL A 348 3.93 5.23 2.24
C VAL A 348 4.82 4.75 3.38
N ALA A 349 4.83 5.50 4.46
CA ALA A 349 5.59 5.19 5.65
C ALA A 349 4.78 5.56 6.89
N TYR A 350 4.51 4.57 7.74
CA TYR A 350 3.85 4.78 9.01
C TYR A 350 4.83 5.26 10.08
N GLY A 351 4.37 6.18 10.93
CA GLY A 351 5.11 6.60 12.11
C GLY A 351 5.24 5.51 13.19
N PRO A 352 6.08 5.76 14.21
CA PRO A 352 6.24 4.88 15.36
C PRO A 352 4.94 4.60 16.11
N ASN A 353 4.71 3.34 16.44
CA ASN A 353 3.62 2.90 17.32
C ASN A 353 3.91 1.46 17.82
N ALA A 354 2.96 0.80 18.49
CA ALA A 354 3.15 -0.56 19.00
C ALA A 354 3.50 -1.61 17.92
N LEU A 355 3.14 -1.36 16.66
CA LEU A 355 3.36 -2.25 15.50
C LEU A 355 4.57 -1.85 14.65
N ASN A 356 5.11 -0.65 14.85
CA ASN A 356 6.23 -0.10 14.07
C ASN A 356 7.31 0.35 15.05
N TRP A 357 8.33 -0.49 15.22
CA TRP A 357 9.42 -0.22 16.15
C TRP A 357 10.16 1.08 15.83
N SER A 358 10.59 1.81 16.86
CA SER A 358 11.48 2.98 16.78
C SER A 358 12.37 3.04 18.03
N THR A 359 13.26 4.03 18.08
CA THR A 359 14.09 4.32 19.25
C THR A 359 13.28 4.69 20.51
N GLU A 360 12.02 5.04 20.37
CA GLU A 360 11.08 5.35 21.46
C GLU A 360 10.19 4.15 21.83
N HIS A 361 10.29 3.04 21.10
CA HIS A 361 9.48 1.85 21.36
C HIS A 361 9.83 1.23 22.73
N PRO A 362 8.90 0.60 23.47
CA PRO A 362 9.21 0.01 24.78
C PRO A 362 10.30 -1.09 24.77
N VAL A 363 10.57 -1.67 23.60
CA VAL A 363 11.53 -2.76 23.41
C VAL A 363 12.85 -2.19 22.91
N GLN A 364 13.90 -2.27 23.73
CA GLN A 364 15.21 -1.62 23.49
C GLN A 364 16.38 -2.62 23.51
N SER A 365 16.19 -3.82 22.96
CA SER A 365 17.26 -4.82 22.87
C SER A 365 18.36 -4.35 21.89
N PRO A 366 19.66 -4.58 22.20
CA PRO A 366 20.76 -4.23 21.30
C PRO A 366 20.78 -5.05 20.00
N LEU A 367 19.96 -6.11 19.94
CA LEU A 367 19.78 -6.93 18.74
C LEU A 367 18.76 -6.34 17.77
N VAL A 368 17.96 -5.35 18.20
CA VAL A 368 16.95 -4.72 17.35
C VAL A 368 17.62 -3.68 16.47
N HIS A 369 17.17 -3.62 15.21
CA HIS A 369 17.64 -2.71 14.18
C HIS A 369 19.18 -2.77 14.00
N PRO A 370 19.72 -3.96 13.62
CA PRO A 370 21.15 -4.16 13.50
C PRO A 370 21.82 -3.16 12.56
N LYS A 371 23.09 -2.86 12.82
CA LYS A 371 23.89 -1.94 11.99
C LYS A 371 23.89 -2.42 10.54
N GLY A 372 23.61 -1.49 9.62
CA GLY A 372 23.55 -1.77 8.17
C GLY A 372 22.14 -2.00 7.63
N THR A 373 21.13 -2.18 8.50
CA THR A 373 19.73 -2.35 8.10
C THR A 373 19.29 -1.22 7.19
N LYS A 374 18.75 -1.57 6.01
CA LYS A 374 18.17 -0.64 5.04
C LYS A 374 16.64 -0.57 5.13
N LEU A 375 16.04 -1.51 5.87
CA LEU A 375 14.61 -1.54 6.13
C LEU A 375 14.20 -0.43 7.11
N ARG A 376 13.19 0.34 6.70
CA ARG A 376 12.50 1.28 7.59
C ARG A 376 11.24 0.62 8.14
N THR A 377 11.10 0.57 9.45
CA THR A 377 9.85 0.15 10.11
C THR A 377 8.69 1.07 9.69
N GLY A 378 7.51 0.50 9.49
CA GLY A 378 6.38 1.21 8.92
C GLY A 378 6.46 1.46 7.40
N ARG A 379 7.45 0.93 6.67
CA ARG A 379 7.43 0.82 5.19
C ARG A 379 7.20 -0.62 4.73
N LEU A 380 6.78 -0.80 3.48
CA LEU A 380 6.69 -2.12 2.86
C LEU A 380 8.05 -2.83 2.87
N LEU A 381 8.03 -4.17 2.97
CA LEU A 381 9.22 -4.99 2.75
C LEU A 381 9.79 -4.69 1.34
N ILE A 382 11.10 -4.52 1.26
CA ILE A 382 11.79 -4.35 -0.03
C ILE A 382 11.61 -5.65 -0.83
N ASN A 383 11.20 -5.55 -2.09
CA ASN A 383 11.02 -6.72 -2.95
C ASN A 383 12.35 -7.45 -3.19
N ALA A 384 12.30 -8.77 -3.36
CA ALA A 384 13.49 -9.55 -3.66
C ALA A 384 13.13 -10.82 -4.44
N ASP A 385 13.94 -11.14 -5.44
CA ASP A 385 13.83 -12.39 -6.17
C ASP A 385 14.71 -13.44 -5.50
N VAL A 386 14.14 -14.59 -5.19
CA VAL A 386 14.84 -15.73 -4.56
C VAL A 386 14.46 -17.03 -5.26
N THR A 387 15.24 -18.08 -5.06
CA THR A 387 14.93 -19.41 -5.61
C THR A 387 14.32 -20.29 -4.52
N ARG A 388 13.08 -20.78 -4.70
CA ARG A 388 12.45 -21.73 -3.77
C ARG A 388 13.18 -23.06 -3.80
N VAL A 389 13.57 -23.57 -2.63
CA VAL A 389 14.49 -24.72 -2.54
C VAL A 389 13.84 -26.02 -3.00
N VAL A 390 12.55 -26.22 -2.69
CA VAL A 390 11.84 -27.48 -2.97
C VAL A 390 11.65 -27.79 -4.45
N ASP A 391 11.52 -26.76 -5.31
CA ASP A 391 11.14 -26.92 -6.71
C ASP A 391 12.01 -26.10 -7.69
N ALA A 392 12.97 -25.31 -7.18
CA ALA A 392 13.85 -24.43 -7.93
C ALA A 392 13.14 -23.29 -8.71
N ASN A 393 11.89 -22.98 -8.38
CA ASN A 393 11.20 -21.84 -8.98
C ASN A 393 11.79 -20.52 -8.47
N VAL A 394 12.03 -19.58 -9.38
CA VAL A 394 12.34 -18.20 -9.01
C VAL A 394 11.03 -17.51 -8.62
N VAL A 395 11.02 -16.91 -7.44
CA VAL A 395 9.83 -16.32 -6.84
C VAL A 395 10.13 -14.93 -6.28
N HIS A 396 9.06 -14.17 -6.04
CA HIS A 396 9.15 -12.82 -5.48
C HIS A 396 8.77 -12.86 -4.00
N LEU A 397 9.78 -12.74 -3.15
CA LEU A 397 9.70 -13.04 -1.72
C LEU A 397 8.55 -12.32 -1.01
N GLU A 398 8.27 -11.08 -1.40
CA GLU A 398 7.25 -10.23 -0.77
C GLU A 398 5.80 -10.68 -1.02
N GLN A 399 5.57 -11.61 -1.96
CA GLN A 399 4.24 -12.10 -2.33
C GLN A 399 4.05 -13.61 -2.12
N GLU A 400 5.09 -14.32 -1.68
CA GLU A 400 5.04 -15.77 -1.55
C GLU A 400 4.03 -16.26 -0.52
N ILE A 401 3.87 -15.51 0.57
CA ILE A 401 2.79 -15.75 1.53
C ILE A 401 1.68 -14.72 1.25
N PRO A 402 0.46 -15.19 0.92
CA PRO A 402 -0.67 -14.30 0.66
C PRO A 402 -1.02 -13.46 1.88
N LEU A 403 -1.84 -12.42 1.69
CA LEU A 403 -2.35 -11.57 2.77
C LEU A 403 -3.44 -12.32 3.57
N ASN A 404 -3.04 -13.36 4.29
CA ASN A 404 -3.92 -14.29 5.01
C ASN A 404 -4.18 -13.90 6.47
N GLY A 405 -3.74 -12.70 6.90
CA GLY A 405 -3.92 -12.22 8.27
C GLY A 405 -2.75 -12.54 9.21
N SER A 406 -1.77 -13.33 8.78
CA SER A 406 -0.61 -13.69 9.60
C SER A 406 0.50 -12.63 9.57
N PHE A 407 1.22 -12.48 10.69
CA PHE A 407 2.54 -11.87 10.67
C PHE A 407 3.52 -12.83 9.99
N ARG A 408 4.33 -12.29 9.09
CA ARG A 408 5.37 -13.03 8.37
C ARG A 408 6.71 -12.81 9.05
N ILE A 409 7.36 -13.91 9.44
CA ILE A 409 8.66 -13.93 10.08
C ILE A 409 9.67 -14.39 9.03
N PHE A 410 10.37 -13.43 8.42
CA PHE A 410 11.43 -13.73 7.44
C PHE A 410 12.74 -13.95 8.18
N VAL A 411 13.17 -15.19 8.28
CA VAL A 411 14.47 -15.60 8.83
C VAL A 411 15.48 -15.60 7.68
N PHE A 412 16.19 -14.49 7.52
CA PHE A 412 17.38 -14.42 6.69
C PHE A 412 18.49 -15.16 7.44
N ALA A 413 18.70 -16.43 7.11
CA ALA A 413 19.56 -17.34 7.85
C ALA A 413 21.05 -17.12 7.56
N GLY A 414 21.43 -16.27 6.60
CA GLY A 414 22.83 -16.11 6.22
C GLY A 414 23.41 -17.40 5.64
N LYS A 415 24.72 -17.61 5.82
CA LYS A 415 25.42 -18.80 5.31
C LYS A 415 25.29 -19.97 6.27
N PRO A 416 24.79 -21.15 5.84
CA PRO A 416 24.65 -22.32 6.70
C PRO A 416 25.91 -22.67 7.49
N SER A 417 27.09 -22.58 6.85
CA SER A 417 28.39 -22.88 7.48
C SER A 417 28.75 -21.96 8.66
N VAL A 418 28.08 -20.83 8.82
CA VAL A 418 28.32 -19.85 9.90
C VAL A 418 27.18 -19.87 10.92
N THR A 419 25.94 -20.01 10.46
CA THR A 419 24.74 -19.75 11.29
C THR A 419 23.98 -21.00 11.73
N THR A 420 24.47 -22.21 11.42
CA THR A 420 23.81 -23.47 11.83
C THR A 420 23.38 -23.44 13.30
N ARG A 421 24.28 -23.04 14.21
CA ARG A 421 23.97 -22.98 15.64
C ARG A 421 22.92 -21.93 15.99
N ALA A 422 23.01 -20.73 15.41
CA ALA A 422 22.04 -19.66 15.63
C ALA A 422 20.64 -20.05 15.13
N LEU A 423 20.55 -20.76 14.01
CA LEU A 423 19.28 -21.24 13.45
C LEU A 423 18.67 -22.36 14.30
N GLU A 424 19.49 -23.30 14.78
CA GLU A 424 19.08 -24.33 15.75
C GLU A 424 18.55 -23.70 17.05
N ASP A 425 19.30 -22.75 17.61
CA ASP A 425 18.90 -22.06 18.84
C ASP A 425 17.62 -21.25 18.62
N PHE A 426 17.47 -20.56 17.48
CA PHE A 426 16.23 -19.86 17.14
C PHE A 426 15.04 -20.83 17.09
N ALA A 427 15.15 -21.94 16.36
CA ALA A 427 14.08 -22.94 16.26
C ALA A 427 13.75 -23.59 17.61
N SER A 428 14.77 -23.92 18.41
CA SER A 428 14.60 -24.48 19.76
C SER A 428 13.89 -23.50 20.69
N ASN A 429 14.26 -22.22 20.67
CA ASN A 429 13.63 -21.18 21.47
C ASN A 429 12.21 -20.85 20.98
N LEU A 430 11.94 -20.90 19.67
CA LEU A 430 10.58 -20.85 19.14
C LEU A 430 9.73 -22.01 19.67
N GLY A 431 10.28 -23.21 19.76
CA GLY A 431 9.59 -24.39 20.28
C GLY A 431 9.33 -24.39 21.79
N ARG A 432 9.92 -23.46 22.57
CA ARG A 432 9.68 -23.36 24.01
C ARG A 432 8.26 -22.90 24.31
N ARG A 433 7.64 -23.49 25.34
CA ARG A 433 6.34 -23.07 25.85
C ARG A 433 6.38 -21.59 26.24
N GLY A 434 5.44 -20.80 25.70
CA GLY A 434 5.34 -19.38 26.00
C GLY A 434 6.22 -18.49 25.12
N SER A 435 6.89 -19.02 24.10
CA SER A 435 7.41 -18.19 23.02
C SER A 435 6.24 -17.50 22.29
N PHE A 436 6.51 -16.38 21.62
CA PHE A 436 5.54 -15.68 20.80
C PHE A 436 4.88 -16.60 19.78
N TYR A 437 5.58 -17.65 19.35
CA TYR A 437 5.10 -18.56 18.34
C TYR A 437 4.23 -19.69 18.93
N THR A 438 4.72 -20.45 19.92
CA THR A 438 3.96 -21.57 20.51
C THR A 438 2.80 -21.08 21.36
N ALA A 439 2.87 -19.87 21.93
CA ALA A 439 1.74 -19.28 22.63
C ALA A 439 0.51 -19.17 21.71
N TYR A 440 0.71 -18.99 20.40
CA TYR A 440 -0.35 -18.87 19.40
C TYR A 440 -0.43 -20.07 18.46
N GLN A 441 -0.08 -21.26 18.97
CA GLN A 441 -0.29 -22.51 18.25
C GLN A 441 -1.78 -22.74 17.97
N ARG A 442 -2.09 -23.19 16.75
CA ARG A 442 -3.47 -23.48 16.36
C ARG A 442 -4.01 -24.71 17.10
N PRO A 443 -5.28 -24.69 17.56
CA PRO A 443 -5.84 -25.75 18.40
C PRO A 443 -6.00 -27.09 17.68
N ASP A 444 -6.11 -27.05 16.36
CA ASP A 444 -6.34 -28.19 15.49
C ASP A 444 -5.05 -28.76 14.87
N ILE A 445 -3.87 -28.40 15.41
CA ILE A 445 -2.56 -28.73 14.82
C ILE A 445 -2.38 -30.22 14.46
N GLN A 446 -2.98 -31.12 15.25
CA GLN A 446 -2.89 -32.57 15.04
C GLN A 446 -3.63 -33.06 13.78
N SER A 447 -4.58 -32.26 13.28
CA SER A 447 -5.38 -32.57 12.09
C SER A 447 -5.01 -31.71 10.88
N VAL A 448 -4.03 -30.81 11.02
CA VAL A 448 -3.61 -29.93 9.93
C VAL A 448 -2.99 -30.76 8.82
N SER A 449 -3.47 -30.54 7.60
CA SER A 449 -2.92 -31.19 6.41
C SER A 449 -1.42 -30.96 6.32
N HIS A 450 -0.68 -32.00 5.93
CA HIS A 450 0.73 -31.86 5.58
C HIS A 450 0.96 -30.82 4.47
N HIS A 451 -0.05 -30.60 3.62
CA HIS A 451 -0.02 -29.64 2.51
C HIS A 451 -0.45 -28.22 2.90
N GLU A 452 -0.78 -27.96 4.18
CA GLU A 452 -0.86 -26.58 4.66
C GLU A 452 0.55 -25.96 4.62
N GLN A 453 0.72 -24.93 3.80
CA GLN A 453 2.01 -24.32 3.48
C GLN A 453 2.26 -23.06 4.31
N ASP A 454 1.24 -22.21 4.44
CA ASP A 454 1.38 -20.86 4.98
C ASP A 454 1.24 -20.82 6.51
N ASN A 455 0.32 -21.61 7.07
CA ASN A 455 -0.01 -21.57 8.51
C ASN A 455 -0.08 -22.95 9.20
N PRO A 456 0.97 -23.79 9.09
CA PRO A 456 0.96 -25.15 9.64
C PRO A 456 0.92 -25.21 11.17
N HIS A 457 1.56 -24.28 11.90
CA HIS A 457 1.53 -24.28 13.37
C HIS A 457 0.70 -23.16 14.00
N SER A 458 0.52 -22.03 13.32
CA SER A 458 -0.19 -20.86 13.85
C SER A 458 -0.98 -20.18 12.75
N LEU A 459 -2.22 -19.77 13.05
CA LEU A 459 -3.02 -18.90 12.17
C LEU A 459 -2.60 -17.42 12.27
N PHE A 460 -1.73 -17.06 13.23
CA PHE A 460 -1.27 -15.70 13.45
C PHE A 460 0.16 -15.46 12.94
N PHE A 461 0.94 -16.52 12.73
CA PHE A 461 2.33 -16.44 12.28
C PHE A 461 2.63 -17.39 11.12
N SER A 462 3.34 -16.88 10.12
CA SER A 462 3.96 -17.65 9.04
C SER A 462 5.47 -17.42 9.05
N ILE A 463 6.26 -18.45 8.73
CA ILE A 463 7.72 -18.36 8.75
C ILE A 463 8.27 -18.62 7.35
N CYS A 464 9.21 -17.77 6.91
CA CYS A 464 10.05 -18.01 5.75
C CYS A 464 11.51 -18.13 6.19
N THR A 465 12.28 -19.02 5.56
CA THR A 465 13.73 -19.12 5.79
C THR A 465 14.47 -18.86 4.48
N VAL A 466 15.39 -17.90 4.48
CA VAL A 466 16.15 -17.48 3.29
C VAL A 466 17.64 -17.68 3.59
N PHE A 467 18.31 -18.58 2.87
CA PHE A 467 19.74 -18.83 3.02
C PHE A 467 20.56 -18.03 2.00
N ALA A 468 21.68 -17.47 2.45
CA ALA A 468 22.67 -16.86 1.57
C ALA A 468 23.56 -17.96 0.95
N GLY A 469 23.21 -18.41 -0.25
CA GLY A 469 23.94 -19.47 -0.94
C GLY A 469 23.16 -20.04 -2.11
N ALA A 470 23.86 -20.78 -2.97
CA ALA A 470 23.26 -21.42 -4.13
C ALA A 470 22.19 -22.44 -3.70
N ARG A 471 21.06 -22.48 -4.41
CA ARG A 471 19.99 -23.47 -4.15
C ARG A 471 20.50 -24.90 -4.09
N SER A 472 21.48 -25.26 -4.92
CA SER A 472 22.09 -26.60 -4.96
C SER A 472 22.89 -26.99 -3.72
N SER A 473 23.29 -26.03 -2.89
CA SER A 473 24.02 -26.31 -1.64
C SER A 473 23.13 -26.49 -0.42
N ILE A 474 21.84 -26.16 -0.53
CA ILE A 474 20.88 -26.17 0.57
C ILE A 474 20.07 -27.46 0.52
N GLU A 475 20.09 -28.22 1.62
CA GLU A 475 19.33 -29.44 1.81
C GLU A 475 18.40 -29.26 3.02
N ILE A 476 17.08 -29.22 2.79
CA ILE A 476 16.10 -28.92 3.85
C ILE A 476 16.23 -29.89 5.03
N SER A 477 16.41 -31.18 4.73
CA SER A 477 16.51 -32.22 5.77
C SER A 477 17.75 -32.12 6.65
N ARG A 478 18.80 -31.42 6.19
CA ARG A 478 20.08 -31.26 6.88
C ARG A 478 20.25 -29.87 7.49
N ASP A 479 19.90 -28.83 6.74
CA ASP A 479 20.25 -27.44 7.04
C ASP A 479 19.11 -26.67 7.75
N VAL A 480 17.89 -27.21 7.75
CA VAL A 480 16.71 -26.53 8.31
C VAL A 480 16.19 -27.31 9.52
N PRO A 481 16.19 -26.71 10.74
CA PRO A 481 15.60 -27.34 11.91
C PRO A 481 14.13 -27.72 11.70
N GLU A 482 13.69 -28.83 12.28
CA GLU A 482 12.37 -29.46 12.02
C GLU A 482 11.19 -28.48 12.03
N LEU A 483 11.10 -27.60 13.04
CA LEU A 483 10.04 -26.59 13.16
C LEU A 483 10.00 -25.66 11.94
N LEU A 484 11.15 -25.22 11.45
CA LEU A 484 11.26 -24.37 10.26
C LEU A 484 11.08 -25.22 8.98
N GLY A 485 11.54 -26.46 8.99
CA GLY A 485 11.44 -27.41 7.89
C GLY A 485 9.99 -27.79 7.55
N ARG A 486 9.06 -27.64 8.51
CA ARG A 486 7.62 -27.76 8.24
C ARG A 486 7.11 -26.72 7.25
N TYR A 487 7.81 -25.59 7.12
CA TYR A 487 7.59 -24.54 6.10
C TYR A 487 8.43 -24.78 4.85
N ARG A 488 8.61 -26.03 4.41
CA ARG A 488 9.47 -26.40 3.26
C ARG A 488 9.20 -25.59 1.99
N ASP A 489 7.94 -25.22 1.73
CA ASP A 489 7.55 -24.42 0.56
C ASP A 489 7.94 -22.93 0.69
N HIS A 490 8.33 -22.50 1.90
CA HIS A 490 8.88 -21.19 2.23
C HIS A 490 10.35 -21.22 2.67
N VAL A 491 11.10 -22.19 2.15
CA VAL A 491 12.56 -22.22 2.24
C VAL A 491 13.15 -21.76 0.90
N TYR A 492 14.01 -20.75 0.96
CA TYR A 492 14.53 -20.05 -0.21
C TYR A 492 16.06 -19.96 -0.18
N ALA A 493 16.63 -19.93 -1.38
CA ALA A 493 18.02 -19.63 -1.65
C ALA A 493 18.11 -18.21 -2.22
N ASP A 494 18.94 -17.38 -1.60
CA ASP A 494 19.31 -16.06 -2.09
C ASP A 494 20.51 -16.19 -3.02
N ASP A 495 20.24 -16.64 -4.24
CA ASP A 495 21.22 -16.92 -5.29
C ASP A 495 20.94 -16.16 -6.59
N ARG A 496 20.12 -15.12 -6.51
CA ARG A 496 19.73 -14.27 -7.63
C ARG A 496 20.54 -12.98 -7.61
N TRP A 497 21.04 -12.59 -8.77
CA TRP A 497 21.68 -11.29 -8.95
C TRP A 497 20.62 -10.18 -9.03
N ASP A 498 20.89 -9.03 -8.40
CA ASP A 498 20.05 -7.84 -8.50
C ASP A 498 20.93 -6.62 -8.83
N ARG A 499 20.50 -5.82 -9.82
CA ARG A 499 21.19 -4.61 -10.28
C ARG A 499 21.39 -3.55 -9.19
N ARG A 500 20.60 -3.56 -8.12
CA ARG A 500 20.67 -2.60 -7.00
C ARG A 500 21.82 -2.89 -6.05
N VAL A 501 22.27 -4.14 -6.02
CA VAL A 501 23.35 -4.63 -5.17
C VAL A 501 24.27 -5.53 -6.01
N PRO A 502 24.87 -5.00 -7.09
CA PRO A 502 25.50 -5.82 -8.12
C PRO A 502 26.71 -6.63 -7.62
N GLU A 503 27.32 -6.18 -6.52
CA GLU A 503 28.47 -6.81 -5.87
C GLU A 503 28.09 -7.80 -4.76
N ALA A 504 26.80 -7.88 -4.39
CA ALA A 504 26.34 -8.78 -3.34
C ALA A 504 26.37 -10.24 -3.81
N LYS A 505 26.75 -11.16 -2.90
CA LYS A 505 26.68 -12.60 -3.17
C LYS A 505 25.30 -13.17 -2.84
N ALA A 506 24.58 -12.51 -1.94
CA ALA A 506 23.21 -12.77 -1.55
C ALA A 506 22.42 -11.44 -1.64
N ALA A 507 21.75 -11.24 -2.77
CA ALA A 507 21.14 -9.95 -3.11
C ALA A 507 19.97 -9.60 -2.19
N ALA A 508 19.11 -10.56 -1.84
CA ALA A 508 17.99 -10.32 -0.93
C ALA A 508 18.49 -9.85 0.44
N HIS A 509 19.51 -10.52 1.02
CA HIS A 509 20.14 -10.11 2.29
C HIS A 509 20.69 -8.67 2.20
N ALA A 510 21.47 -8.39 1.14
CA ALA A 510 22.10 -7.08 0.95
C ALA A 510 21.10 -5.94 0.69
N LYS A 511 19.95 -6.23 0.06
CA LYS A 511 18.84 -5.29 -0.12
C LYS A 511 18.17 -4.94 1.20
N MET A 512 17.97 -5.93 2.09
CA MET A 512 17.47 -5.67 3.45
C MET A 512 18.49 -4.94 4.33
N GLY A 513 19.77 -4.95 3.94
CA GLY A 513 20.87 -4.42 4.74
C GLY A 513 21.30 -5.36 5.87
N LEU A 514 21.07 -6.66 5.68
CA LEU A 514 21.48 -7.70 6.62
C LEU A 514 22.86 -8.25 6.23
N ASP A 515 23.61 -8.71 7.23
CA ASP A 515 24.90 -9.38 7.02
C ASP A 515 24.69 -10.67 6.19
N GLU A 516 25.38 -10.80 5.06
CA GLU A 516 25.21 -11.95 4.16
C GLU A 516 25.69 -13.28 4.78
N GLU A 517 26.51 -13.25 5.84
CA GLU A 517 26.97 -14.44 6.53
C GLU A 517 26.11 -14.76 7.75
N LYS A 518 25.73 -13.75 8.54
CA LYS A 518 25.03 -13.92 9.83
C LYS A 518 23.51 -13.74 9.75
N GLY A 519 23.04 -12.96 8.79
CA GLY A 519 21.61 -12.75 8.56
C GLY A 519 20.89 -11.96 9.65
N GLY A 520 19.58 -12.20 9.76
CA GLY A 520 18.66 -11.49 10.64
C GLY A 520 17.22 -11.99 10.53
N VAL A 521 16.34 -11.51 11.40
CA VAL A 521 14.91 -11.79 11.38
C VAL A 521 14.15 -10.50 11.11
N VAL A 522 13.35 -10.48 10.05
CA VAL A 522 12.47 -9.36 9.69
C VAL A 522 11.03 -9.76 9.97
N VAL A 523 10.36 -9.01 10.84
CA VAL A 523 8.93 -9.18 11.12
C VAL A 523 8.15 -8.27 10.20
N VAL A 524 7.28 -8.85 9.39
CA VAL A 524 6.40 -8.14 8.46
C VAL A 524 4.95 -8.36 8.89
N ARG A 525 4.22 -7.26 9.04
CA ARG A 525 2.81 -7.22 9.39
C ARG A 525 1.94 -7.93 8.34
N PRO A 526 0.69 -8.30 8.68
CA PRO A 526 -0.23 -8.89 7.73
C PRO A 526 -0.51 -8.01 6.49
N ASP A 527 -0.39 -6.70 6.61
CA ASP A 527 -0.54 -5.73 5.52
C ASP A 527 0.75 -5.46 4.70
N GLY A 528 1.84 -6.17 5.00
CA GLY A 528 3.09 -6.13 4.20
C GLY A 528 4.15 -5.13 4.70
N TYR A 529 3.84 -4.40 5.78
CA TYR A 529 4.75 -3.40 6.36
C TYR A 529 5.71 -4.02 7.38
N VAL A 530 6.97 -3.60 7.37
CA VAL A 530 7.99 -4.03 8.32
C VAL A 530 7.65 -3.49 9.70
N GLY A 531 7.49 -4.38 10.69
CA GLY A 531 7.25 -3.99 12.09
C GLY A 531 8.53 -3.82 12.89
N ILE A 532 9.43 -4.81 12.82
CA ILE A 532 10.72 -4.80 13.53
C ILE A 532 11.76 -5.67 12.79
N VAL A 533 13.04 -5.35 12.95
CA VAL A 533 14.18 -6.12 12.44
C VAL A 533 15.08 -6.50 13.61
N VAL A 534 15.51 -7.75 13.71
CA VAL A 534 16.30 -8.29 14.83
C VAL A 534 17.48 -9.10 14.30
N SER A 535 18.66 -9.04 14.92
CA SER A 535 19.76 -9.95 14.59
C SER A 535 19.42 -11.41 14.86
N LEU A 536 19.85 -12.30 13.98
CA LEU A 536 19.90 -13.74 14.23
C LEU A 536 21.19 -14.04 15.00
N VAL A 537 21.07 -14.55 16.22
CA VAL A 537 22.23 -14.84 17.09
C VAL A 537 22.10 -16.21 17.75
N GLU A 538 23.23 -16.76 18.16
CA GLU A 538 23.26 -17.95 19.04
C GLU A 538 22.63 -17.65 20.40
N GLY A 539 22.04 -18.67 21.01
CA GLY A 539 21.26 -18.55 22.25
C GLY A 539 19.83 -18.03 22.04
N SER A 540 19.22 -17.50 23.11
CA SER A 540 17.79 -17.11 23.10
C SER A 540 17.52 -15.67 22.65
N GLY A 541 18.56 -14.84 22.51
CA GLY A 541 18.43 -13.38 22.38
C GLY A 541 17.50 -12.92 21.25
N THR A 542 17.54 -13.58 20.10
CA THR A 542 16.63 -13.27 18.97
C THR A 542 15.16 -13.49 19.35
N VAL A 543 14.83 -14.65 19.94
CA VAL A 543 13.45 -14.97 20.33
C VAL A 543 13.01 -14.14 21.55
N ASP A 544 13.92 -13.83 22.48
CA ASP A 544 13.61 -12.98 23.63
C ASP A 544 13.23 -11.55 23.20
N ALA A 545 13.93 -10.98 22.22
CA ALA A 545 13.58 -9.68 21.65
C ALA A 545 12.22 -9.71 20.93
N LEU A 546 11.92 -10.80 20.22
CA LEU A 546 10.62 -10.98 19.55
C LEU A 546 9.48 -11.20 20.56
N ASN A 547 9.71 -11.94 21.65
CA ASN A 547 8.76 -12.10 22.76
C ASN A 547 8.41 -10.74 23.37
N GLN A 548 9.41 -9.88 23.60
CA GLN A 548 9.20 -8.52 24.10
C GLN A 548 8.39 -7.67 23.11
N TYR A 549 8.70 -7.75 21.81
CA TYR A 549 7.99 -7.00 20.76
C TYR A 549 6.53 -7.41 20.66
N PHE A 550 6.25 -8.71 20.47
CA PHE A 550 4.86 -9.19 20.39
C PHE A 550 4.13 -8.99 21.71
N GLY A 551 4.82 -9.05 22.85
CA GLY A 551 4.25 -8.84 24.18
C GLY A 551 3.73 -7.42 24.43
N THR A 552 4.02 -6.44 23.57
CA THR A 552 3.46 -5.08 23.69
C THR A 552 2.01 -4.97 23.18
N PHE A 553 1.54 -5.94 22.40
CA PHE A 553 0.21 -5.90 21.78
C PHE A 553 -0.52 -7.25 21.69
N CYS A 554 0.14 -8.37 21.99
CA CYS A 554 -0.45 -9.70 21.97
C CYS A 554 -1.16 -10.02 23.29
N THR A 555 -2.31 -10.66 23.22
CA THR A 555 -3.17 -11.01 24.37
C THR A 555 -2.58 -12.01 25.37
N LYS A 556 -1.59 -12.80 24.97
CA LYS A 556 -1.00 -13.88 25.79
C LYS A 556 0.33 -13.40 26.39
N PRO A 557 0.64 -13.77 27.63
CA PRO A 557 1.94 -13.49 28.22
C PRO A 557 3.04 -14.28 27.49
N LEU A 558 4.09 -13.58 27.04
CA LEU A 558 5.18 -14.15 26.25
C LEU A 558 6.51 -14.12 27.02
N GLY A 559 7.39 -15.08 26.77
CA GLY A 559 8.75 -15.11 27.30
C GLY A 559 8.88 -15.47 28.79
N ALA A 560 7.78 -15.74 29.49
CA ALA A 560 7.84 -16.24 30.86
C ALA A 560 8.32 -17.70 30.90
N ALA A 561 9.33 -17.98 31.72
CA ALA A 561 9.61 -19.34 32.15
C ALA A 561 8.42 -19.80 33.01
N VAL A 562 7.46 -20.49 32.39
CA VAL A 562 6.38 -21.14 33.13
C VAL A 562 7.07 -22.11 34.11
N SER A 563 7.02 -21.78 35.40
CA SER A 563 7.50 -22.64 36.47
C SER A 563 6.88 -24.01 36.24
N GLN A 564 7.71 -25.03 36.00
CA GLN A 564 7.24 -26.41 36.01
C GLN A 564 6.72 -26.68 37.43
N LEU A 565 5.40 -26.67 37.58
CA LEU A 565 4.70 -27.28 38.71
C LEU A 565 4.45 -28.75 38.40
#